data_AF-X1ED07-F1
#
_entry.id   AF-X1ED07-F1
#
_cell.length_a   1.000
_cell.length_b   1.000
_cell.length_c   1.000
_cell.angle_alpha   90.00
_cell.angle_beta   90.00
_cell.angle_gamma   90.00
#
_symmetry.space_group_name_H-M   'P 1'
#
loop_
_entity.id
_entity.type
_entity.pdbx_description
1 polymer ?
#
loop_
_entity_poly.entity_id
_entity_poly.type
_entity_poly.pdbx_seq_one_letter_code
_entity_poly.pdbx_strand_id
1 'polypeptide(L)' 'YCKEKLPPYAIPKSVEFKKDLPKTLAMKILKRKLREEEIDKMKARGEIK' A
#
# COMPACT_ATOMS: atom_id res chain seq x y z
N TYR A 1 0.53 6.50 17.86
CA TYR A 1 0.67 5.03 17.69
C TYR A 1 1.89 4.63 16.85
N CYS A 2 1.87 4.76 15.52
CA CYS A 2 2.95 4.21 14.69
C CYS A 2 4.35 4.78 15.00
N LYS A 3 4.46 6.05 15.40
CA LYS A 3 5.76 6.66 15.79
C LYS A 3 6.27 6.24 17.18
N GLU A 4 5.37 5.79 18.07
CA GLU A 4 5.72 5.42 19.45
C GLU A 4 5.90 3.92 19.64
N LYS A 5 5.24 3.11 18.80
CA LYS A 5 5.19 1.65 18.93
C LYS A 5 5.97 0.90 17.85
N LEU A 6 6.32 1.55 16.74
CA LEU A 6 7.07 0.92 15.64
C LEU A 6 8.47 1.53 15.55
N PRO A 7 9.47 0.71 15.17
CA PRO A 7 10.80 1.21 14.89
C PRO A 7 10.79 2.15 13.67
N PRO A 8 11.76 3.09 13.56
CA PRO A 8 11.73 4.16 12.56
C PRO A 8 11.61 3.69 11.11
N TYR A 9 12.14 2.51 10.79
CA TYR A 9 12.09 1.94 9.43
C TYR A 9 10.73 1.33 9.06
N ALA A 10 9.90 0.98 10.05
CA ALA A 10 8.59 0.37 9.85
C ALA A 10 7.46 1.40 9.84
N ILE A 11 7.79 2.68 9.92
CA ILE A 11 6.83 3.77 9.86
C ILE A 11 6.41 3.95 8.39
N PRO A 12 5.11 3.80 8.06
CA PRO A 12 4.63 4.01 6.70
C PRO A 12 4.82 5.48 6.28
N LYS A 13 5.33 5.69 5.07
CA LYS A 13 5.55 7.02 4.50
C LYS A 13 4.26 7.68 4.02
N SER A 14 3.33 6.88 3.48
CA SER A 14 2.00 7.28 3.03
C SER A 14 0.96 6.28 3.51
N VAL A 15 -0.25 6.76 3.85
CA VAL A 15 -1.38 5.93 4.25
C VAL A 15 -2.60 6.37 3.46
N GLU A 16 -3.13 5.47 2.61
CA GLU A 16 -4.40 5.67 1.91
C GLU A 16 -5.50 4.82 2.55
N PHE A 17 -6.59 5.45 2.97
CA PHE A 17 -7.77 4.74 3.46
C PHE A 17 -8.74 4.48 2.30
N LYS A 18 -8.88 3.21 1.91
CA LYS A 18 -9.90 2.76 0.95
C LYS A 18 -11.07 2.12 1.69
N LYS A 19 -12.30 2.33 1.20
CA LYS A 19 -13.52 1.73 1.77
C LYS A 19 -13.55 0.22 1.59
N ASP A 20 -13.02 -0.26 0.47
CA ASP A 20 -12.98 -1.69 0.15
C ASP A 20 -11.59 -2.09 -0.36
N LEU A 21 -11.12 -3.25 0.11
CA LEU A 21 -9.91 -3.87 -0.42
C LEU A 21 -10.28 -4.88 -1.50
N PRO A 22 -9.48 -5.02 -2.57
CA PRO A 22 -9.66 -6.07 -3.55
C PRO A 22 -9.46 -7.43 -2.86
N LYS A 23 -10.57 -8.14 -2.67
CA LYS A 23 -10.62 -9.49 -2.11
C LYS A 23 -10.78 -10.50 -3.25
N THR A 24 -10.18 -11.67 -3.14
CA THR A 24 -10.52 -12.80 -4.00
C THR A 24 -11.93 -13.31 -3.67
N LEU A 25 -12.47 -14.19 -4.53
CA LEU A 25 -13.70 -14.95 -4.27
C LEU A 25 -13.68 -15.69 -2.91
N ALA A 26 -12.48 -15.99 -2.39
CA ALA A 26 -12.25 -16.60 -1.07
C ALA A 26 -11.98 -15.57 0.05
N MET A 27 -12.41 -14.31 -0.11
CA MET A 27 -12.17 -13.19 0.82
C MET A 27 -10.70 -12.88 1.16
N LYS A 28 -9.73 -13.40 0.40
CA LYS A 28 -8.30 -13.11 0.65
C LYS A 28 -7.91 -11.76 0.05
N ILE A 29 -7.20 -10.95 0.80
CA ILE A 29 -6.69 -9.66 0.33
C ILE A 29 -5.61 -9.89 -0.73
N LEU A 30 -5.82 -9.34 -1.92
CA LEU A 30 -4.87 -9.40 -3.04
C LEU A 30 -3.76 -8.36 -2.88
N LYS A 31 -2.79 -8.66 -2.02
CA LYS A 31 -1.63 -7.77 -1.78
C LYS A 31 -0.82 -7.46 -3.05
N ARG A 32 -0.79 -8.40 -4.01
CA ARG A 32 -0.08 -8.24 -5.28
C ARG A 32 -0.70 -7.14 -6.15
N LYS A 33 -2.01 -7.15 -6.33
CA LYS A 33 -2.73 -6.16 -7.13
C LYS A 33 -2.62 -4.75 -6.53
N LEU A 34 -2.76 -4.65 -5.21
CA LEU A 34 -2.53 -3.40 -4.47
C LEU A 34 -1.11 -2.85 -4.67
N ARG A 35 -0.10 -3.73 -4.67
CA ARG A 35 1.29 -3.34 -4.93
C ARG A 35 1.48 -2.87 -6.38
N GLU A 36 0.92 -3.58 -7.34
CA GLU A 36 1.00 -3.23 -8.77
C GLU A 36 0.34 -1.86 -9.04
N GLU A 37 -0.84 -1.59 -8.48
CA GLU A 37 -1.51 -0.29 -8.57
C GLU A 37 -0.68 0.87 -8.01
N GLU A 38 -0.05 0.68 -6.84
CA GLU A 38 0.81 1.72 -6.24
C GLU A 38 2.10 1.92 -7.03
N ILE A 39 2.71 0.84 -7.53
CA ILE A 39 3.91 0.94 -8.41
C ILE A 39 3.55 1.69 -9.70
N ASP A 40 2.39 1.41 -10.29
CA ASP A 40 1.95 2.08 -11.51
C ASP A 40 1.67 3.58 -11.28
N LYS A 41 1.01 3.92 -10.17
CA LYS A 41 0.86 5.33 -9.73
C LYS A 41 2.21 6.02 -9.51
N MET A 42 3.18 5.35 -8.88
CA MET A 42 4.52 5.89 -8.64
C MET A 42 5.29 6.10 -9.96
N LYS A 43 5.15 5.19 -10.93
CA LYS A 43 5.69 5.36 -12.28
C LYS A 43 5.03 6.52 -13.02
N ALA A 44 3.70 6.65 -12.93
CA ALA A 44 2.95 7.75 -13.54
C ALA A 44 3.31 9.11 -12.93
N ARG A 45 3.68 9.16 -11.65
CA ARG A 45 4.22 10.36 -10.98
C ARG A 45 5.69 10.63 -11.29
N GLY A 46 6.37 9.76 -12.04
CA GLY A 46 7.75 9.96 -12.47
C GLY A 46 8.82 9.70 -11.40
N GLU A 47 8.46 9.03 -10.30
CA GLU A 47 9.39 8.75 -9.19
C GLU A 47 10.25 7.50 -9.42
N ILE A 48 9.93 6.69 -10.46
CA ILE A 48 10.64 5.46 -10.80
C ILE A 48 10.87 5.41 -12.32
N LYS A 49 12.13 5.31 -12.73
CA LYS A 49 12.58 5.18 -14.14
C LYS A 49 12.44 3.75 -14.64
#